data_AF-A0A9X2DUS9-F1
#
_entry.id   AF-A0A9X2DUS9-F1
#
_cell.length_a   1.000
_cell.length_b   1.000
_cell.length_c   1.000
_cell.angle_alpha   90.00
_cell.angle_beta   90.00
_cell.angle_gamma   90.00
#
_symmetry.space_group_name_H-M   'P 1'
#
loop_
_entity.id
_entity.type
_entity.pdbx_description
1 polymer ?
#
loop_
_entity_poly.entity_id
_entity_poly.type
_entity_poly.pdbx_seq_one_letter_code
_entity_poly.pdbx_strand_id
1 'polypeptide(L)'
;MKLSRAVVVYSLLRLAMFAAVFVLVYLPARNFVDSELTAAVTAGVVAAIASMSLSYIVLRRPREAIAEAIYERRKDVPRAPTDDDIEDAAVDRSREER
;
A
#
# COMPACT_ATOMS: atom_id res chain seq x y z
N MET A 1 -9.03 -11.63 9.52
CA MET A 1 -7.65 -12.15 9.34
C MET A 1 -6.72 -11.43 10.33
N LYS A 2 -5.72 -12.07 10.95
CA LYS A 2 -4.78 -11.32 11.84
C LYS A 2 -4.05 -10.24 11.02
N LEU A 3 -4.03 -8.99 11.49
CA LEU A 3 -3.40 -7.85 10.80
C LEU A 3 -1.96 -8.16 10.34
N SER A 4 -1.17 -8.83 11.19
CA SER A 4 0.19 -9.26 10.86
C SER A 4 0.25 -10.15 9.61
N ARG A 5 -0.69 -11.09 9.46
CA ARG A 5 -0.78 -11.95 8.28
C ARG A 5 -1.15 -11.15 7.03
N ALA A 6 -2.08 -10.19 7.15
CA ALA A 6 -2.49 -9.34 6.02
C ALA A 6 -1.32 -8.51 5.49
N VAL A 7 -0.58 -7.87 6.39
CA VAL A 7 0.60 -7.07 6.06
C VAL A 7 1.70 -7.93 5.43
N VAL A 8 2.00 -9.10 6.01
CA VAL A 8 3.03 -10.00 5.46
C VAL A 8 2.66 -10.48 4.06
N VAL A 9 1.43 -10.96 3.85
CA VAL A 9 0.98 -11.44 2.53
C VAL A 9 1.04 -10.32 1.48
N TYR A 10 0.57 -9.12 1.80
CA TYR A 10 0.62 -7.99 0.88
C TYR A 10 2.06 -7.58 0.54
N SER A 11 2.95 -7.53 1.54
CA SER A 11 4.37 -7.23 1.31
C SER A 11 5.05 -8.28 0.44
N LEU A 12 4.78 -9.57 0.67
CA LEU A 12 5.29 -10.66 -0.17
C LEU A 12 4.76 -10.57 -1.61
N LEU A 13 3.48 -10.24 -1.79
CA LEU A 13 2.91 -10.04 -3.13
C LEU A 13 3.57 -8.87 -3.86
N ARG A 14 3.83 -7.75 -3.17
CA ARG A 14 4.57 -6.61 -3.77
C ARG A 14 5.99 -7.00 -4.15
N LEU A 15 6.69 -7.74 -3.29
CA LEU A 15 8.05 -8.20 -3.56
C LEU A 15 8.08 -9.19 -4.74
N ALA A 16 7.16 -10.14 -4.79
CA ALA A 16 7.05 -11.10 -5.89
C ALA A 16 6.74 -10.39 -7.21
N MET A 17 5.86 -9.40 -7.20
CA MET A 17 5.54 -8.62 -8.39
C MET A 17 6.73 -7.75 -8.84
N PHE A 18 7.46 -7.11 -7.91
CA PHE A 18 8.71 -6.43 -8.24
C PHE A 18 9.70 -7.39 -8.89
N ALA A 19 9.93 -8.56 -8.29
CA ALA A 19 10.84 -9.55 -8.82
C ALA A 19 10.42 -10.01 -10.24
N ALA A 20 9.13 -10.23 -10.48
CA ALA A 20 8.61 -10.59 -11.79
C ALA A 20 8.86 -9.50 -12.84
N VAL A 21 8.54 -8.24 -12.52
CA VAL A 21 8.79 -7.10 -13.42
C VAL A 21 10.29 -6.90 -13.65
N PHE A 22 11.11 -7.04 -12.61
CA PHE A 22 12.56 -6.94 -12.70
C PHE A 22 13.13 -7.99 -13.66
N VAL A 23 12.75 -9.26 -13.52
CA VAL A 23 13.20 -10.33 -14.42
C VAL A 23 12.78 -10.03 -15.86
N LEU A 24 11.55 -9.55 -16.06
CA LEU A 24 11.02 -9.22 -17.39
C LEU A 24 11.82 -8.10 -18.07
N VAL A 25 12.30 -7.11 -17.31
CA VAL A 25 13.08 -5.98 -17.83
C VAL A 25 14.59 -6.30 -17.91
N TYR A 26 15.14 -7.01 -16.93
CA TYR A 26 16.57 -7.30 -16.83
C TYR A 26 17.05 -8.29 -17.89
N LEU A 27 16.30 -9.37 -18.13
CA LEU A 27 16.69 -10.40 -19.10
C LEU A 27 16.88 -9.91 -20.54
N PRO A 28 16.07 -8.97 -21.07
CA PRO A 28 16.39 -8.32 -22.33
C PRO A 28 17.50 -7.28 -22.17
N ALA A 29 17.46 -6.44 -21.12
CA ALA A 29 18.43 -5.37 -20.93
C ALA A 29 19.89 -5.86 -20.90
N ARG A 30 20.15 -7.04 -20.29
CA ARG A 30 21.51 -7.64 -20.27
C ARG A 30 22.08 -7.97 -21.66
N ASN A 31 21.24 -8.07 -22.71
CA ASN A 31 21.71 -8.33 -24.08
C ASN A 31 21.95 -7.03 -24.87
N PHE A 32 21.39 -5.91 -24.43
CA PHE A 32 21.48 -4.62 -25.12
C PHE A 32 22.46 -3.63 -24.49
N VAL A 33 22.86 -3.87 -23.24
CA VAL A 33 23.74 -2.98 -22.47
C VAL A 33 25.08 -3.67 -22.24
N ASP A 34 26.18 -2.98 -22.54
CA ASP A 34 27.54 -3.55 -22.49
C ASP A 34 28.03 -3.91 -21.08
N SER A 35 27.43 -3.29 -20.06
CA SER A 35 27.77 -3.50 -18.65
C SER A 35 26.62 -4.17 -17.90
N GLU A 36 26.89 -5.34 -17.32
CA GLU A 36 25.93 -6.10 -16.51
C GLU A 36 25.44 -5.28 -15.31
N LEU A 37 26.34 -4.54 -14.66
CA LEU A 37 26.00 -3.68 -13.52
C LEU A 37 25.03 -2.57 -13.95
N THR A 38 25.30 -1.91 -15.08
CA THR A 38 24.44 -0.85 -15.60
C THR A 38 23.07 -1.40 -15.98
N ALA A 39 23.02 -2.58 -16.63
CA ALA A 39 21.79 -3.26 -16.97
C ALA A 39 20.95 -3.58 -15.73
N ALA A 40 21.58 -4.12 -14.68
CA ALA A 40 20.91 -4.47 -13.43
C ALA A 40 20.36 -3.24 -12.70
N VAL A 41 21.15 -2.16 -12.61
CA VAL A 41 20.73 -0.92 -11.95
C VAL A 41 19.56 -0.27 -12.69
N THR A 42 19.67 -0.11 -14.02
CA THR A 42 18.61 0.51 -14.83
C THR A 42 17.34 -0.33 -14.79
N ALA A 43 17.44 -1.65 -14.97
CA ALA A 43 16.28 -2.55 -14.87
C ALA A 43 15.66 -2.50 -13.46
N GLY A 44 16.48 -2.39 -12.42
CA GLY A 44 16.04 -2.26 -11.04
C GLY A 44 15.18 -1.02 -10.81
N VAL A 45 15.64 0.14 -11.26
CA VAL A 45 14.91 1.41 -11.15
C VAL A 45 13.60 1.36 -11.93
N VAL A 46 13.64 0.91 -13.19
CA VAL A 46 12.44 0.78 -14.03
C VAL A 46 11.43 -0.17 -13.40
N ALA A 47 11.88 -1.34 -12.92
CA ALA A 47 11.02 -2.31 -12.28
C ALA A 47 10.43 -1.80 -10.97
N ALA A 48 11.20 -1.03 -10.18
CA ALA A 48 10.71 -0.44 -8.93
C ALA A 48 9.54 0.51 -9.19
N ILE A 49 9.69 1.42 -10.16
CA ILE A 49 8.65 2.38 -10.54
C ILE A 49 7.44 1.65 -11.11
N ALA A 50 7.65 0.78 -12.10
CA ALA A 50 6.57 0.06 -12.79
C ALA A 50 5.79 -0.86 -11.83
N SER A 51 6.48 -1.64 -11.01
CA SER A 51 5.82 -2.52 -10.03
C SER A 51 5.16 -1.73 -8.90
N MET A 52 5.71 -0.58 -8.49
CA MET A 52 5.04 0.30 -7.53
C MET A 52 3.69 0.76 -8.08
N SER A 53 3.67 1.28 -9.31
CA SER A 53 2.43 1.67 -9.98
C SER A 53 1.46 0.50 -10.15
N LEU A 54 1.94 -0.65 -10.62
CA LEU A 54 1.12 -1.85 -10.82
C LEU A 54 0.52 -2.37 -9.50
N SER A 55 1.22 -2.20 -8.38
CA SER A 55 0.77 -2.67 -7.06
C SER A 55 -0.54 -2.02 -6.65
N TYR A 56 -0.73 -0.74 -6.99
CA TYR A 56 -1.95 -0.02 -6.65
C TYR A 56 -3.18 -0.53 -7.40
N ILE A 57 -2.98 -1.09 -8.61
CA ILE A 57 -4.05 -1.56 -9.48
C ILE A 57 -4.35 -3.04 -9.19
N VAL A 58 -3.32 -3.90 -9.25
CA VAL A 58 -3.47 -5.36 -9.17
C VAL A 58 -3.72 -5.84 -7.74
N LEU A 59 -3.11 -5.19 -6.75
CA LEU A 59 -3.18 -5.59 -5.34
C LEU A 59 -4.23 -4.79 -4.55
N ARG A 60 -5.28 -4.31 -5.23
CA ARG A 60 -6.36 -3.53 -4.61
C ARG A 60 -7.07 -4.28 -3.48
N ARG A 61 -7.49 -5.52 -3.72
CA ARG A 61 -8.18 -6.36 -2.72
C ARG A 61 -7.37 -6.60 -1.43
N PRO A 62 -6.10 -7.06 -1.48
CA PRO A 62 -5.31 -7.24 -0.26
C PRO A 62 -5.03 -5.91 0.45
N ARG A 63 -4.96 -4.77 -0.27
CA ARG A 63 -4.86 -3.44 0.34
C ARG A 63 -6.13 -3.08 1.13
N GLU A 64 -7.31 -3.33 0.58
CA GLU A 64 -8.59 -3.11 1.26
C GLU A 64 -8.69 -3.97 2.53
N ALA A 65 -8.28 -5.24 2.46
CA ALA A 65 -8.25 -6.13 3.63
C ALA A 65 -7.31 -5.64 4.75
N ILE A 66 -6.19 -4.99 4.40
CA ILE A 66 -5.32 -4.35 5.39
C ILE A 66 -6.00 -3.13 6.02
N ALA A 67 -6.63 -2.28 5.21
CA ALA A 67 -7.32 -1.09 5.70
C ALA A 67 -8.44 -1.46 6.68
N GLU A 68 -9.24 -2.47 6.34
CA GLU A 68 -10.27 -3.02 7.20
C GLU A 68 -9.68 -3.59 8.50
N ALA A 69 -8.61 -4.40 8.42
CA ALA A 69 -7.97 -4.95 9.60
C ALA A 69 -7.33 -3.89 10.52
N ILE A 70 -6.89 -2.76 9.96
CA ILE A 70 -6.40 -1.60 10.72
C ILE A 70 -7.58 -0.89 11.39
N TYR A 71 -8.65 -0.64 10.64
CA TYR A 71 -9.85 0.00 11.15
C TYR A 71 -10.44 -0.79 12.32
N GLU A 72 -10.63 -2.10 12.14
CA GLU A 72 -11.19 -3.00 13.16
C GLU A 72 -10.33 -3.06 14.42
N ARG A 73 -9.01 -2.83 14.31
CA ARG A 73 -8.12 -2.71 15.48
C ARG A 73 -8.20 -1.37 16.18
N ARG A 74 -8.51 -0.29 15.46
CA ARG A 74 -8.50 1.07 16.01
C ARG A 74 -9.86 1.53 16.49
N LYS A 75 -10.95 0.99 15.96
CA LYS A 75 -12.32 1.42 16.31
C LYS A 75 -12.64 1.30 17.80
N ASP A 76 -12.05 0.30 18.47
CA ASP A 76 -12.28 0.02 19.89
C ASP A 76 -11.22 0.66 20.80
N VAL A 77 -10.24 1.38 20.22
CA VAL A 77 -9.24 2.11 20.99
C VAL A 77 -9.83 3.47 21.33
N PRO A 78 -9.99 3.82 22.63
CA PRO A 78 -10.45 5.14 23.02
C PRO A 78 -9.51 6.20 22.41
N ARG A 79 -10.06 7.06 21.54
CA ARG A 79 -9.36 8.25 21.04
C ARG A 79 -9.85 9.47 21.79
N ALA A 80 -8.95 10.43 22.02
CA ALA A 80 -9.37 11.75 22.47
C ALA A 80 -10.34 12.34 21.43
N PRO A 81 -11.41 13.05 21.86
CA PRO A 81 -12.28 13.76 20.94
C PRO A 81 -11.44 14.66 20.03
N THR A 82 -11.65 14.56 18.72
CA THR A 82 -11.06 15.51 17.77
C THR A 82 -11.86 16.80 17.76
N ASP A 83 -11.27 17.89 17.26
CA ASP A 83 -11.94 19.18 17.15
C ASP A 83 -13.27 19.04 16.38
N ASP A 84 -13.24 18.34 15.23
CA ASP A 84 -14.43 17.97 14.46
C ASP A 84 -15.51 17.26 15.30
N ASP A 85 -15.14 16.38 16.25
CA ASP A 85 -16.13 15.68 17.08
C ASP A 85 -16.81 16.65 18.07
N ILE A 86 -16.07 17.64 18.56
CA ILE A 86 -16.56 18.64 19.50
C ILE A 86 -17.49 19.62 18.77
N GLU A 87 -17.11 20.03 17.57
CA GLU A 87 -17.89 20.90 16.69
C GLU A 87 -19.21 20.23 16.29
N ASP A 88 -19.17 18.99 15.78
CA ASP A 88 -20.36 18.23 15.42
C ASP A 88 -21.30 18.06 16.62
N ALA A 89 -20.76 17.69 17.79
CA ALA A 89 -21.56 17.54 19.00
C ALA A 89 -22.19 18.87 19.47
N ALA A 90 -21.54 20.01 19.24
CA ALA A 90 -22.11 21.32 19.53
C ALA A 90 -23.25 21.68 18.55
N VAL A 91 -23.08 21.35 17.27
CA VAL A 91 -24.12 21.56 16.25
C VAL A 91 -25.34 20.68 16.53
N ASP A 92 -25.15 19.41 16.85
CA ASP A 92 -26.26 18.49 17.13
C ASP A 92 -27.06 18.90 18.36
N ARG A 93 -26.40 19.30 19.46
CA ARG A 93 -27.08 19.88 20.64
C ARG A 93 -27.92 21.10 20.28
N SER A 94 -27.39 21.99 19.44
CA SER A 94 -28.10 23.20 19.02
C SER A 94 -29.35 22.91 18.15
N ARG A 95 -29.39 21.75 17.48
CA ARG A 95 -30.54 21.31 16.68
C ARG A 95 -31.65 20.66 17.52
N GLU A 96 -31.29 19.95 18.60
CA GLU A 96 -32.27 19.32 19.51
C GLU A 96 -32.98 20.32 20.44
N GLU A 97 -32.36 21.46 20.73
CA GLU A 97 -32.94 22.52 21.59
C GLU A 97 -34.00 23.41 20.90
N ARG A 98 -34.27 23.19 19.60
CA ARG A 98 -35.12 24.04 18.77
C ARG A 98 -36.43 23.36 18.37
#